data_AF-A0A2I0SBY4-F1
#
_entry.id   AF-A0A2I0SBY4-F1
#
_cell.length_a   1.000
_cell.length_b   1.000
_cell.length_c   1.000
_cell.angle_alpha   90.00
_cell.angle_beta   90.00
_cell.angle_gamma   90.00
#
_symmetry.space_group_name_H-M   'P 1'
#
loop_
_entity.id
_entity.type
_entity.pdbx_description
1 polymer ?
#
loop_
_entity_poly.entity_id
_entity_poly.type
_entity_poly.pdbx_seq_one_letter_code
_entity_poly.pdbx_strand_id
1 'polypeptide(L)'
;MLVVGITAGVWWNWFHEPYALADAPRVDVTVRAEKSTYPDVQETAEDVDTLVRVYVQRLKAGDAKGIAELAGPAFKQPGPTAAEYVREYGRAAGGPVEVTVLEGVVPYFNPVTVTYGRTGQRQELLLVKDDGHWWMGLGDGDPAAGS
;
A
#
# COMPACT_ATOMS: atom_id res chain seq x y z
N MET A 1 -17.53 30.38 37.54
CA MET A 1 -16.05 30.39 37.54
C MET A 1 -15.61 29.20 36.69
N LEU A 2 -14.97 29.53 35.57
CA LEU A 2 -14.33 28.73 34.51
C LEU A 2 -14.73 27.25 34.28
N VAL A 3 -15.39 27.07 33.14
CA VAL A 3 -15.57 25.85 32.35
C VAL A 3 -14.24 25.50 31.66
N VAL A 4 -13.83 24.23 31.69
CA VAL A 4 -13.01 23.64 30.61
C VAL A 4 -13.52 22.23 30.34
N GLY A 5 -14.49 22.13 29.45
CA GLY A 5 -14.69 20.92 28.67
C GLY A 5 -13.60 20.87 27.61
N ILE A 6 -12.83 19.79 27.58
CA ILE A 6 -11.94 19.52 26.45
C ILE A 6 -12.72 18.58 25.54
N THR A 7 -13.38 19.19 24.56
CA THR A 7 -13.85 18.51 23.35
C THR A 7 -12.63 17.90 22.67
N ALA A 8 -12.39 16.60 22.88
CA ALA A 8 -11.45 15.80 22.11
C ALA A 8 -12.01 15.47 20.70
N GLY A 9 -12.60 16.48 20.05
CA GLY A 9 -13.10 16.44 18.69
C GLY A 9 -12.39 17.52 17.92
N VAL A 10 -12.10 17.25 16.65
CA VAL A 10 -11.46 18.17 15.69
C VAL A 10 -9.92 18.21 15.70
N TRP A 11 -9.27 17.03 15.70
CA TRP A 11 -7.91 16.89 15.11
C TRP A 11 -7.80 15.72 14.10
N TRP A 12 -8.89 14.97 13.84
CA TRP A 12 -8.83 13.77 12.99
C TRP A 12 -9.06 14.02 11.50
N ASN A 13 -9.32 15.27 11.07
CA ASN A 13 -9.91 15.53 9.74
C ASN A 13 -9.03 16.37 8.79
N TRP A 14 -7.71 16.42 9.00
CA TRP A 14 -6.81 17.20 8.13
C TRP A 14 -5.85 16.37 7.25
N PHE A 15 -5.64 15.09 7.56
CA PHE A 15 -4.82 14.19 6.72
C PHE A 15 -5.69 13.05 6.21
N HIS A 16 -6.47 13.29 5.16
CA HIS A 16 -6.95 12.16 4.36
C HIS A 16 -5.74 11.61 3.63
N GLU A 17 -5.22 10.47 4.08
CA GLU A 17 -4.35 9.65 3.25
C GLU A 17 -5.03 9.47 1.89
N PRO A 18 -4.29 9.52 0.76
CA PRO A 18 -4.88 9.50 -0.58
C PRO A 18 -5.63 8.20 -0.90
N TYR A 19 -5.59 7.23 0.01
CA TYR A 19 -6.29 5.96 -0.03
C TYR A 19 -6.82 5.62 1.36
N ALA A 20 -7.98 4.94 1.39
CA ALA A 20 -8.61 4.48 2.61
C ALA A 20 -9.18 3.08 2.42
N LEU A 21 -9.20 2.31 3.51
CA LEU A 21 -9.88 1.01 3.56
C LEU A 21 -11.39 1.20 3.50
N ALA A 22 -12.04 0.42 2.66
CA ALA A 22 -13.48 0.27 2.66
C ALA A 22 -13.93 -0.71 3.74
N ASP A 23 -15.20 -0.63 4.16
CA ASP A 23 -15.79 -1.56 5.13
C ASP A 23 -15.82 -3.02 4.62
N ALA A 24 -15.87 -3.19 3.30
CA ALA A 24 -15.89 -4.48 2.63
C ALA A 24 -15.21 -4.42 1.24
N PRO A 25 -14.65 -5.54 0.76
CA PRO A 25 -14.50 -6.82 1.46
C PRO A 25 -13.41 -6.74 2.54
N ARG A 26 -13.59 -7.45 3.66
CA ARG A 26 -12.52 -7.58 4.66
C ARG A 26 -11.36 -8.40 4.11
N VAL A 27 -10.14 -8.04 4.49
CA VAL A 27 -8.90 -8.74 4.11
C VAL A 27 -8.15 -9.21 5.35
N ASP A 28 -7.46 -10.33 5.23
CA ASP A 28 -6.58 -10.89 6.25
C ASP A 28 -5.15 -10.67 5.79
N VAL A 29 -4.54 -9.58 6.28
CA VAL A 29 -3.20 -9.14 5.86
C VAL A 29 -2.32 -8.99 7.10
N THR A 30 -1.17 -9.64 7.06
CA THR A 30 -0.10 -9.46 8.03
C THR A 30 1.09 -8.81 7.34
N VAL A 31 1.44 -7.59 7.75
CA VAL A 31 2.60 -6.86 7.25
C VAL A 31 3.74 -6.98 8.25
N ARG A 32 4.95 -7.22 7.76
CA ARG A 32 6.17 -7.31 8.57
C ARG A 32 7.32 -6.63 7.85
N ALA A 33 8.18 -5.98 8.60
CA ALA A 33 9.50 -5.60 8.12
C ALA A 33 10.37 -6.85 8.00
N GLU A 34 11.22 -6.89 6.97
CA GLU A 34 12.37 -7.78 6.95
C GLU A 34 13.25 -7.48 8.17
N LYS A 35 13.94 -8.50 8.68
CA LYS A 35 14.87 -8.33 9.79
C LYS A 35 16.07 -7.49 9.31
N SER A 36 15.96 -6.18 9.48
CA SER A 36 17.02 -5.21 9.23
C SER A 36 17.70 -4.80 10.54
N THR A 37 18.93 -4.28 10.43
CA THR A 37 19.62 -3.62 11.55
C THR A 37 19.26 -2.13 11.62
N TYR A 38 18.59 -1.61 10.58
CA TYR A 38 18.19 -0.22 10.47
C TYR A 38 16.73 -0.03 10.89
N PRO A 39 16.40 0.96 11.74
CA PRO A 39 15.04 1.21 12.21
C PRO A 39 14.09 1.64 11.07
N ASP A 40 14.64 2.22 10.01
CA ASP A 40 13.90 2.79 8.87
C ASP A 40 12.97 1.77 8.19
N VAL A 41 13.34 0.48 8.15
CA VAL A 41 12.51 -0.58 7.53
C VAL A 41 11.28 -0.88 8.37
N GLN A 42 11.41 -0.80 9.71
CA GLN A 42 10.28 -1.00 10.61
C GLN A 42 9.30 0.18 10.54
N GLU A 43 9.80 1.41 10.55
CA GLU A 43 8.99 2.62 10.36
C GLU A 43 8.28 2.57 9.00
N THR A 44 8.98 2.16 7.94
CA THR A 44 8.36 2.02 6.61
C THR A 44 7.25 0.96 6.60
N ALA A 45 7.42 -0.15 7.32
CA ALA A 45 6.38 -1.16 7.40
C ALA A 45 5.10 -0.65 8.08
N GLU A 46 5.23 0.24 9.06
CA GLU A 46 4.09 0.92 9.69
C GLU A 46 3.46 1.93 8.71
N ASP A 47 4.28 2.73 8.02
CA ASP A 47 3.83 3.73 7.04
C ASP A 47 3.05 3.12 5.85
N VAL A 48 3.45 1.93 5.39
CA VAL A 48 2.89 1.30 4.17
C VAL A 48 1.75 0.31 4.47
N ASP A 49 1.48 0.00 5.74
CA ASP A 49 0.47 -1.00 6.13
C ASP A 49 -0.90 -0.68 5.53
N THR A 50 -1.36 0.57 5.63
CA THR A 50 -2.64 0.99 5.06
C THR A 50 -2.68 0.80 3.54
N LEU A 51 -1.66 1.27 2.82
CA LEU A 51 -1.59 1.16 1.36
C LEU A 51 -1.68 -0.29 0.89
N VAL A 52 -0.90 -1.18 1.51
CA VAL A 52 -0.88 -2.60 1.18
C VAL A 52 -2.22 -3.26 1.47
N ARG A 53 -2.87 -2.94 2.60
CA ARG A 53 -4.20 -3.49 2.92
C ARG A 53 -5.25 -3.02 1.90
N VAL A 54 -5.22 -1.74 1.52
CA VAL A 54 -6.11 -1.19 0.49
C VAL A 54 -5.87 -1.88 -0.86
N TYR A 55 -4.61 -2.09 -1.24
CA TYR A 55 -4.26 -2.85 -2.45
C TYR A 55 -4.85 -4.26 -2.46
N VAL A 56 -4.63 -5.04 -1.39
CA VAL A 56 -5.17 -6.41 -1.27
C VAL A 56 -6.70 -6.41 -1.24
N GLN A 57 -7.33 -5.41 -0.63
CA GLN A 57 -8.79 -5.26 -0.61
C GLN A 57 -9.34 -5.02 -2.02
N ARG A 58 -8.71 -4.12 -2.79
CA ARG A 58 -9.10 -3.82 -4.17
C ARG A 58 -8.85 -5.03 -5.09
N LEU A 59 -7.75 -5.76 -4.89
CA LEU A 59 -7.51 -7.04 -5.57
C LEU A 59 -8.64 -8.04 -5.31
N LYS A 60 -8.99 -8.25 -4.04
CA LYS A 60 -10.07 -9.17 -3.64
C LYS A 60 -11.42 -8.74 -4.21
N ALA A 61 -11.67 -7.44 -4.31
CA ALA A 61 -12.88 -6.88 -4.90
C ALA A 61 -12.90 -6.95 -6.45
N GLY A 62 -11.77 -7.23 -7.09
CA GLY A 62 -11.62 -7.14 -8.54
C GLY A 62 -11.58 -5.70 -9.07
N ASP A 63 -11.25 -4.74 -8.21
CA ASP A 63 -11.28 -3.31 -8.51
C ASP A 63 -9.98 -2.84 -9.15
N ALA A 64 -9.83 -3.14 -10.44
CA ALA A 64 -8.66 -2.73 -11.22
C ALA A 64 -8.53 -1.20 -11.31
N LYS A 65 -9.66 -0.47 -11.34
CA LYS A 65 -9.65 0.99 -11.38
C LYS A 65 -9.10 1.56 -10.07
N GLY A 66 -9.59 1.07 -8.93
CA GLY A 66 -9.06 1.46 -7.63
C GLY A 66 -7.58 1.11 -7.51
N ILE A 67 -7.11 -0.05 -7.97
CA ILE A 67 -5.66 -0.36 -7.93
C ILE A 67 -4.87 0.66 -8.77
N ALA A 68 -5.37 1.04 -9.94
CA ALA A 68 -4.72 2.04 -10.78
C ALA A 68 -4.63 3.43 -10.10
N GLU A 69 -5.59 3.78 -9.25
CA GLU A 69 -5.59 5.02 -8.44
C GLU A 69 -4.58 4.99 -7.28
N LEU A 70 -3.99 3.84 -6.95
CA LEU A 70 -2.88 3.74 -5.99
C LEU A 70 -1.51 4.04 -6.62
N ALA A 71 -1.44 4.17 -7.94
CA ALA A 71 -0.19 4.45 -8.64
C ALA A 71 0.31 5.86 -8.31
N GLY A 72 1.64 6.00 -8.15
CA GLY A 72 2.25 7.31 -7.93
C GLY A 72 2.05 8.25 -9.12
N PRO A 73 2.03 9.57 -8.93
CA PRO A 73 1.72 10.56 -9.97
C PRO A 73 2.73 10.57 -11.14
N ALA A 74 3.96 10.13 -10.88
CA ALA A 74 5.00 9.97 -11.89
C ALA A 74 4.68 8.85 -12.91
N PHE A 75 3.88 7.85 -12.53
CA PHE A 75 3.57 6.71 -13.39
C PHE A 75 2.44 7.04 -14.37
N LYS A 76 2.54 6.48 -15.57
CA LYS A 76 1.61 6.64 -16.67
C LYS A 76 0.94 5.31 -16.96
N GLN A 77 -0.32 5.39 -17.36
CA GLN A 77 -1.12 4.24 -17.78
C GLN A 77 -1.08 3.06 -16.78
N PRO A 78 -1.41 3.26 -15.48
CA PRO A 78 -1.41 2.16 -14.51
C PRO A 78 -2.50 1.09 -14.77
N GLY A 79 -3.50 1.40 -15.59
CA GLY A 79 -4.68 0.57 -15.83
C GLY A 79 -4.41 -0.86 -16.32
N PRO A 80 -3.62 -1.07 -17.39
CA PRO A 80 -3.30 -2.42 -17.89
C PRO A 80 -2.64 -3.32 -16.84
N THR A 81 -1.63 -2.82 -16.13
CA THR A 81 -0.95 -3.57 -15.06
C THR A 81 -1.89 -3.84 -13.87
N ALA A 82 -2.74 -2.87 -13.51
CA ALA A 82 -3.76 -3.08 -12.48
C ALA A 82 -4.74 -4.22 -12.85
N ALA A 83 -5.22 -4.22 -14.09
CA ALA A 83 -6.13 -5.25 -14.60
C ALA A 83 -5.47 -6.64 -14.65
N GLU A 84 -4.19 -6.68 -14.99
CA GLU A 84 -3.37 -7.89 -14.90
C GLU A 84 -3.26 -8.41 -13.47
N TYR A 85 -2.95 -7.55 -12.51
CA TYR A 85 -2.85 -7.96 -11.11
C TYR A 85 -4.18 -8.50 -10.56
N VAL A 86 -5.31 -7.88 -10.91
CA VAL A 86 -6.64 -8.42 -10.55
C VAL A 86 -6.83 -9.82 -11.12
N ARG A 87 -6.49 -10.03 -12.40
CA ARG A 87 -6.64 -11.31 -13.08
C ARG A 87 -5.77 -12.40 -12.43
N GLU A 88 -4.54 -12.07 -12.07
CA GLU A 88 -3.55 -13.03 -11.56
C GLU A 88 -3.70 -13.33 -10.07
N TYR A 89 -3.99 -12.31 -9.27
CA TYR A 89 -3.91 -12.38 -7.81
C TYR A 89 -5.26 -12.15 -7.11
N GLY A 90 -6.28 -11.66 -7.80
CA GLY A 90 -7.57 -11.31 -7.17
C GLY A 90 -8.24 -12.47 -6.42
N ARG A 91 -8.18 -13.70 -6.96
CA ARG A 91 -8.64 -14.90 -6.23
C ARG A 91 -7.76 -15.25 -5.03
N ALA A 92 -6.45 -15.07 -5.16
CA ALA A 92 -5.48 -15.41 -4.14
C ALA A 92 -5.59 -14.47 -2.92
N ALA A 93 -5.90 -13.19 -3.16
CA ALA A 93 -6.21 -12.17 -2.16
C ALA A 93 -7.46 -12.47 -1.30
N GLY A 94 -8.23 -13.50 -1.65
CA GLY A 94 -9.36 -13.97 -0.85
C GLY A 94 -8.98 -14.72 0.43
N GLY A 95 -7.73 -15.16 0.57
CA GLY A 95 -7.20 -15.85 1.76
C GLY A 95 -6.21 -14.99 2.56
N PRO A 96 -5.49 -15.60 3.52
CA PRO A 96 -4.43 -14.92 4.26
C PRO A 96 -3.33 -14.43 3.32
N VAL A 97 -2.88 -13.20 3.53
CA VAL A 97 -1.80 -12.56 2.78
C VAL A 97 -0.71 -12.11 3.75
N GLU A 98 0.50 -12.57 3.50
CA GLU A 98 1.69 -12.15 4.23
C GLU A 98 2.47 -11.17 3.37
N VAL A 99 2.88 -10.06 3.97
CA VAL A 99 3.61 -9.01 3.28
C VAL A 99 4.90 -8.73 4.01
N THR A 100 6.01 -8.83 3.28
CA THR A 100 7.34 -8.52 3.78
C THR A 100 7.84 -7.25 3.11
N VAL A 101 8.04 -6.20 3.90
CA VAL A 101 8.69 -4.96 3.48
C VAL A 101 10.19 -5.18 3.53
N LEU A 102 10.84 -5.09 2.38
CA LEU A 102 12.26 -5.31 2.25
C LEU A 102 13.01 -4.00 2.46
N GLU A 103 14.29 -4.10 2.81
CA GLU A 103 15.15 -2.93 2.93
C GLU A 103 15.32 -2.25 1.56
N GLY A 104 14.90 -1.00 1.47
CA GLY A 104 15.10 -0.16 0.30
C GLY A 104 16.56 0.23 0.13
N VAL A 105 17.04 0.32 -1.11
CA VAL A 105 18.39 0.85 -1.40
C VAL A 105 18.42 2.37 -1.17
N VAL A 106 17.26 3.03 -1.24
CA VAL A 106 17.07 4.46 -0.99
C VAL A 106 15.81 4.69 -0.15
N PRO A 107 15.72 5.78 0.64
CA PRO A 107 14.63 5.98 1.61
C PRO A 107 13.23 6.18 1.02
N TYR A 108 13.13 6.37 -0.30
CA TYR A 108 11.88 6.63 -1.02
C TYR A 108 11.48 5.49 -1.95
N PHE A 109 12.21 4.36 -1.95
CA PHE A 109 11.84 3.14 -2.65
C PHE A 109 11.91 1.93 -1.74
N ASN A 110 10.78 1.26 -1.58
CA ASN A 110 10.72 0.03 -0.81
C ASN A 110 10.15 -1.11 -1.66
N PRO A 111 10.98 -2.12 -1.97
CA PRO A 111 10.45 -3.35 -2.53
C PRO A 111 9.67 -4.11 -1.45
N VAL A 112 8.58 -4.73 -1.88
CA VAL A 112 7.68 -5.47 -1.00
C VAL A 112 7.37 -6.81 -1.65
N THR A 113 7.45 -7.87 -0.86
CA THR A 113 6.99 -9.20 -1.28
C THR A 113 5.63 -9.48 -0.70
N VAL A 114 4.65 -9.76 -1.56
CA VAL A 114 3.31 -10.22 -1.17
C VAL A 114 3.24 -11.73 -1.39
N THR A 115 2.96 -12.49 -0.34
CA THR A 115 2.78 -13.94 -0.38
C THR A 115 1.32 -14.29 -0.11
N TYR A 116 0.67 -14.93 -1.08
CA TYR A 116 -0.72 -15.33 -0.98
C TYR A 116 -0.80 -16.75 -0.39
N GLY A 117 -1.08 -16.86 0.92
CA GLY A 117 -1.01 -18.14 1.65
C GLY A 117 -1.91 -19.23 1.09
N ARG A 118 -3.04 -18.87 0.48
CA ARG A 118 -3.98 -19.83 -0.13
C ARG A 118 -3.40 -20.53 -1.36
N THR A 119 -2.63 -19.82 -2.18
CA THR A 119 -2.14 -20.33 -3.48
C THR A 119 -0.63 -20.57 -3.47
N GLY A 120 0.09 -20.03 -2.49
CA GLY A 120 1.55 -19.99 -2.46
C GLY A 120 2.16 -19.03 -3.48
N GLN A 121 1.33 -18.30 -4.26
CA GLN A 121 1.82 -17.31 -5.22
C GLN A 121 2.55 -16.20 -4.48
N ARG A 122 3.59 -15.68 -5.14
CA ARG A 122 4.34 -14.52 -4.70
C ARG A 122 4.24 -13.43 -5.75
N GLN A 123 4.17 -12.20 -5.28
CA GLN A 123 4.17 -11.01 -6.11
C GLN A 123 5.16 -10.01 -5.52
N GLU A 124 5.99 -9.46 -6.38
CA GLU A 124 6.89 -8.36 -6.02
C GLU A 124 6.21 -7.05 -6.40
N LEU A 125 6.22 -6.10 -5.46
CA LEU A 125 5.72 -4.74 -5.64
C LEU A 125 6.85 -3.77 -5.33
N LEU A 126 6.81 -2.62 -6.00
CA LEU A 126 7.62 -1.46 -5.63
C LEU A 126 6.69 -0.42 -5.01
N LEU A 127 7.06 0.08 -3.83
CA LEU A 127 6.43 1.25 -3.22
C LEU A 127 7.36 2.46 -3.37
N VAL A 128 6.78 3.61 -3.69
CA VAL A 128 7.51 4.86 -3.90
C VAL A 128 6.97 5.94 -2.94
N LYS A 129 7.85 6.73 -2.33
CA LYS A 129 7.44 7.87 -1.48
C LYS A 129 7.47 9.16 -2.30
N ASP A 130 6.33 9.85 -2.38
CA ASP A 130 6.17 11.13 -3.08
C ASP A 130 5.22 12.04 -2.28
N ASP A 131 5.62 13.31 -2.10
CA ASP A 131 4.92 14.32 -1.29
C ASP A 131 4.49 13.83 0.12
N GLY A 132 5.37 13.07 0.78
CA GLY A 132 5.11 12.54 2.13
C GLY A 132 4.17 11.33 2.17
N HIS A 133 3.70 10.83 1.02
CA HIS A 133 2.81 9.68 0.91
C HIS A 133 3.48 8.52 0.17
N TRP A 134 3.11 7.29 0.51
CA TRP A 134 3.54 6.11 -0.22
C TRP A 134 2.57 5.79 -1.36
N TRP A 135 3.11 5.33 -2.48
CA TRP A 135 2.33 5.00 -3.67
C TRP A 135 2.84 3.69 -4.28
N MET A 136 2.02 3.05 -5.09
CA MET A 136 2.46 1.91 -5.88
C MET A 136 3.26 2.36 -7.10
N GLY A 137 4.39 1.70 -7.33
CA GLY A 137 5.09 1.72 -8.61
C GLY A 137 4.34 0.84 -9.60
N LEU A 138 3.42 1.45 -10.36
CA LEU A 138 2.50 0.72 -11.23
C LEU A 138 2.32 1.46 -12.57
N GLY A 139 2.60 0.78 -13.68
CA GLY A 139 2.55 1.36 -15.02
C GLY A 139 3.92 1.82 -15.52
N ASP A 140 3.92 2.62 -16.59
CA ASP A 140 5.14 3.11 -17.21
C ASP A 140 5.67 4.34 -16.48
N GLY A 141 6.98 4.41 -16.27
CA GLY A 141 7.62 5.59 -15.69
C GLY A 141 8.88 5.21 -14.95
N ASP A 142 9.76 6.20 -14.80
CA ASP A 142 10.89 6.10 -13.90
C ASP A 142 10.64 7.08 -12.74
N PRO A 143 10.39 6.57 -11.52
CA PRO A 143 10.21 7.44 -10.37
C PRO A 143 11.49 8.22 -9.99
N ALA A 144 12.67 7.83 -10.52
CA ALA A 144 13.92 8.57 -10.36
C ALA A 144 14.13 9.65 -11.43
N ALA A 145 13.30 9.71 -12.48
CA ALA A 145 13.47 10.69 -13.55
C ALA A 145 13.27 12.14 -13.09
N GLY A 146 12.57 12.36 -11.96
CA GLY A 146 12.25 13.69 -11.45
C GLY A 146 11.35 14.47 -12.40
N SER A 147 10.39 15.21 -11.86
CA SER A 147 9.72 16.28 -12.61
C SER A 147 10.57 17.54 -12.64
#